data_AF-A0AA45R3L4-F1
#
_entry.id   AF-A0AA45R3L4-F1
#
_cell.length_a   1.000
_cell.length_b   1.000
_cell.length_c   1.000
_cell.angle_alpha   90.00
_cell.angle_beta   90.00
_cell.angle_gamma   90.00
#
_symmetry.space_group_name_H-M   'P 1'
#
loop_
_entity.id
_entity.type
_entity.pdbx_description
1 polymer ?
#
loop_
_entity_poly.entity_id
_entity_poly.type
_entity_poly.pdbx_seq_one_letter_code
_entity_poly.pdbx_strand_id
1 'polypeptide(L)'
;MTWCAIAGCESPEPVPGDWLVCDRCHDRLHSGLRWIEFYLAHLTPVRGVRPQLVATSSGFGSASPADDAVLVMLDPRSAATGVGRSLTGPDDDEHPLLSAPAVLGGWARQVYDQRTPPSLRALIPAPRTVRDAVSTLLASLGWICAQPWAPDFAAELHQLRGQLAAATGEAPPPVVATCTEPRDDLAAPVDGRAVCGGGIVVCEREEPRTGLVMPVAARCLLCHRVYSAFELIDLAQDGDMP
;
A
#
# COMPACT_ATOMS: atom_id res chain seq x y z
N MET A 1 -19.20 1.34 22.41
CA MET A 1 -18.99 0.99 20.99
C MET A 1 -17.76 1.75 20.52
N THR A 2 -16.75 1.03 20.06
CA THR A 2 -15.50 1.57 19.53
C THR A 2 -15.54 1.52 18.01
N TRP A 3 -15.12 2.61 17.37
CA TRP A 3 -15.00 2.72 15.92
C TRP A 3 -13.59 2.35 15.48
N CYS A 4 -13.42 2.03 14.19
CA CYS A 4 -12.11 1.69 13.63
C CYS A 4 -11.15 2.88 13.77
N ALA A 5 -9.98 2.65 14.34
CA ALA A 5 -8.97 3.68 14.58
C ALA A 5 -8.10 3.99 13.35
N ILE A 6 -8.25 3.24 12.24
CA ILE A 6 -7.50 3.48 11.00
C ILE A 6 -8.03 4.74 10.31
N ALA A 7 -7.14 5.69 10.04
CA ALA A 7 -7.49 6.93 9.35
C ALA A 7 -8.15 6.65 7.99
N GLY A 8 -9.24 7.37 7.68
CA GLY A 8 -10.00 7.20 6.44
C GLY A 8 -10.85 5.93 6.38
N CYS A 9 -11.04 5.21 7.50
CA CYS A 9 -11.96 4.08 7.56
C CYS A 9 -13.39 4.53 7.86
N GLU A 10 -14.29 4.35 6.89
CA GLU A 10 -15.72 4.69 7.00
C GLU A 10 -16.60 3.47 7.32
N SER A 11 -16.02 2.43 7.95
CA SER A 11 -16.78 1.22 8.29
C SER A 11 -17.95 1.56 9.21
N PRO A 12 -19.22 1.25 8.82
CA PRO A 12 -20.38 1.50 9.68
C PRO A 12 -20.45 0.48 10.84
N GLU A 13 -19.74 -0.63 10.71
CA GLU A 13 -19.73 -1.71 11.69
C GLU A 13 -18.80 -1.38 12.87
N PRO A 14 -19.26 -1.57 14.12
CA PRO A 14 -18.42 -1.42 15.30
C PRO A 14 -17.33 -2.50 15.31
N VAL A 15 -16.20 -2.18 15.92
CA VAL A 15 -15.07 -3.10 15.99
C VAL A 15 -15.40 -4.28 16.92
N PRO A 16 -15.14 -5.54 16.52
CA PRO A 16 -15.46 -6.71 17.34
C PRO A 16 -14.54 -6.83 18.57
N GLY A 17 -15.13 -6.99 19.75
CA GLY A 17 -14.41 -7.32 20.99
C GLY A 17 -13.40 -6.25 21.43
N ASP A 18 -12.16 -6.70 21.66
CA ASP A 18 -11.06 -5.86 22.16
C ASP A 18 -10.21 -5.25 21.03
N TRP A 19 -10.64 -5.35 19.77
CA TRP A 19 -9.90 -4.77 18.65
C TRP A 19 -10.14 -3.26 18.54
N LEU A 20 -9.17 -2.56 17.96
CA LEU A 20 -9.26 -1.15 17.56
C LEU A 20 -9.43 -1.00 16.04
N VAL A 21 -9.34 -2.09 15.28
CA VAL A 21 -9.40 -2.12 13.83
C VAL A 21 -10.53 -3.05 13.39
N CYS A 22 -11.42 -2.60 12.48
CA CYS A 22 -12.50 -3.43 11.96
C CYS A 22 -12.00 -4.53 11.01
N ASP A 23 -12.83 -5.55 10.76
CA ASP A 23 -12.49 -6.71 9.92
C ASP A 23 -12.05 -6.29 8.50
N ARG A 24 -12.73 -5.30 7.91
CA ARG A 24 -12.36 -4.75 6.59
C ARG A 24 -10.93 -4.19 6.58
N CYS A 25 -10.53 -3.46 7.62
CA CYS A 25 -9.18 -2.92 7.73
C CYS A 25 -8.16 -4.00 8.09
N HIS A 26 -8.52 -4.99 8.91
CA HIS A 26 -7.69 -6.17 9.16
C HIS A 26 -7.36 -6.90 7.84
N ASP A 27 -8.35 -7.16 6.99
CA ASP A 27 -8.15 -7.85 5.72
C ASP A 27 -7.32 -7.03 4.72
N ARG A 28 -7.48 -5.70 4.75
CA ARG A 28 -6.63 -4.77 3.99
C ARG A 28 -5.17 -4.83 4.44
N LEU A 29 -4.90 -4.86 5.75
CA LEU A 29 -3.54 -4.99 6.29
C LEU A 29 -2.93 -6.35 5.92
N HIS A 30 -3.69 -7.43 6.05
CA HIS A 30 -3.26 -8.77 5.66
C HIS A 30 -2.87 -8.82 4.17
N SER A 31 -3.76 -8.31 3.31
CA SER A 31 -3.53 -8.25 1.86
C SER A 31 -2.36 -7.33 1.51
N GLY A 32 -2.21 -6.20 2.23
CA GLY A 32 -1.10 -5.26 2.09
C GLY A 32 0.26 -5.90 2.37
N LEU A 33 0.38 -6.64 3.48
CA LEU A 33 1.59 -7.37 3.84
C LEU A 33 1.99 -8.41 2.78
N ARG A 34 1.01 -9.19 2.28
CA ARG A 34 1.24 -10.18 1.20
C ARG A 34 1.67 -9.53 -0.10
N TRP A 35 1.04 -8.42 -0.46
CA TRP A 35 1.40 -7.64 -1.64
C TRP A 35 2.84 -7.13 -1.52
N ILE A 36 3.20 -6.54 -0.37
CA ILE A 36 4.56 -6.04 -0.12
C ILE A 36 5.60 -7.18 -0.20
N GLU A 37 5.35 -8.32 0.43
CA GLU A 37 6.22 -9.50 0.36
C GLU A 37 6.46 -9.94 -1.08
N PHE A 38 5.39 -9.99 -1.89
CA PHE A 38 5.47 -10.37 -3.30
C PHE A 38 6.30 -9.36 -4.10
N TYR A 39 5.98 -8.06 -4.05
CA TYR A 39 6.65 -7.07 -4.89
C TYR A 39 8.09 -6.79 -4.45
N LEU A 40 8.42 -6.93 -3.16
CA LEU A 40 9.81 -6.85 -2.70
C LEU A 40 10.69 -7.92 -3.34
N ALA A 41 10.17 -9.12 -3.56
CA ALA A 41 10.90 -10.19 -4.24
C ALA A 41 11.14 -9.92 -5.74
N HIS A 42 10.38 -9.00 -6.33
CA HIS A 42 10.44 -8.65 -7.75
C HIS A 42 11.12 -7.30 -8.02
N LEU A 43 11.54 -6.58 -6.98
CA LEU A 43 12.32 -5.36 -7.15
C LEU A 43 13.65 -5.68 -7.84
N THR A 44 13.89 -5.01 -8.96
CA THR A 44 15.16 -5.05 -9.66
C THR A 44 15.89 -3.72 -9.47
N PRO A 45 17.14 -3.73 -8.97
CA PRO A 45 17.95 -2.51 -8.91
C PRO A 45 18.42 -2.07 -10.30
N VAL A 46 18.20 -2.87 -11.34
CA VAL A 46 18.55 -2.50 -12.71
C VAL A 46 17.58 -1.44 -13.18
N ARG A 47 18.11 -0.27 -13.55
CA ARG A 47 17.31 0.81 -14.10
C ARG A 47 16.66 0.34 -15.39
N GLY A 48 15.33 0.25 -15.40
CA GLY A 48 14.58 0.00 -16.62
C GLY A 48 14.90 1.11 -17.62
N VAL A 49 15.29 0.75 -18.84
CA VAL A 49 15.41 1.72 -19.95
C VAL A 49 13.99 2.15 -20.31
N ARG A 50 13.41 3.04 -19.51
CA ARG A 50 12.18 3.74 -19.90
C ARG A 50 12.57 4.62 -21.09
N PRO A 51 11.92 4.50 -22.26
CA PRO A 51 12.14 5.42 -23.36
C PRO A 51 11.61 6.79 -22.94
N GLN A 52 12.44 7.59 -22.29
CA GLN A 52 12.15 8.99 -22.04
C GLN A 52 12.18 9.69 -23.41
N LEU A 53 10.98 9.96 -23.93
CA LEU A 53 10.71 10.66 -25.19
C LEU A 53 11.15 12.13 -25.20
N VAL A 54 11.98 12.57 -24.26
CA VAL A 54 12.38 13.97 -24.13
C VAL A 54 13.91 14.06 -24.16
N ALA A 55 14.43 14.37 -25.33
CA ALA A 55 15.81 14.82 -25.53
C ALA A 55 15.97 16.22 -24.92
N THR A 56 16.12 16.31 -23.60
CA THR A 56 16.70 17.48 -22.97
C THR A 56 18.22 17.29 -22.87
N SER A 57 18.93 18.38 -23.15
CA SER A 57 20.37 18.50 -23.34
C SER A 57 21.24 17.66 -22.39
N SER A 58 22.23 16.98 -22.98
CA SER A 58 23.26 16.16 -22.35
C SER A 58 24.17 16.97 -21.40
N GLY A 59 23.76 17.12 -20.15
CA GLY A 59 24.69 17.37 -19.05
C GLY A 59 25.38 16.05 -18.66
N PHE A 60 26.69 16.06 -18.47
CA PHE A 60 27.47 14.92 -17.95
C PHE A 60 27.15 14.62 -16.47
N GLY A 61 25.88 14.38 -16.15
CA GLY A 61 25.48 13.85 -14.86
C GLY A 61 25.82 12.37 -14.85
N SER A 62 26.74 11.95 -13.97
CA SER A 62 26.98 10.55 -13.67
C SER A 62 25.76 9.99 -12.93
N ALA A 63 24.69 9.70 -13.66
CA ALA A 63 23.57 8.99 -13.08
C ALA A 63 24.01 7.54 -12.79
N SER A 64 23.63 7.04 -11.62
CA SER A 64 23.84 5.64 -11.25
C SER A 64 23.27 4.72 -12.34
N PRO A 65 23.97 3.63 -12.71
CA PRO A 65 23.40 2.61 -13.57
C PRO A 65 22.27 1.83 -12.89
N ALA A 66 22.15 1.94 -11.56
CA ALA A 66 21.07 1.37 -10.77
C ALA A 66 19.92 2.37 -10.57
N ASP A 67 18.73 1.85 -10.26
CA ASP A 67 17.64 2.66 -9.75
C ASP A 67 17.89 2.99 -8.27
N ASP A 68 18.31 4.23 -8.02
CA ASP A 68 18.67 4.70 -6.69
C ASP A 68 17.47 4.65 -5.70
N ALA A 69 16.24 4.77 -6.18
CA ALA A 69 15.05 4.64 -5.32
C ALA A 69 14.87 3.20 -4.83
N VAL A 70 15.12 2.22 -5.70
CA VAL A 70 15.11 0.80 -5.34
C VAL A 70 16.25 0.48 -4.36
N LEU A 71 17.44 1.05 -4.58
CA LEU A 71 18.56 0.87 -3.65
C LEU A 71 18.24 1.44 -2.26
N VAL A 72 17.68 2.64 -2.18
CA VAL A 72 17.26 3.25 -0.91
C VAL A 72 16.21 2.40 -0.20
N MET A 73 15.22 1.89 -0.95
CA MET A 73 14.14 1.05 -0.42
C MET A 73 14.62 -0.31 0.09
N LEU A 74 15.68 -0.86 -0.50
CA LEU A 74 16.26 -2.15 -0.10
C LEU A 74 17.36 -2.02 0.97
N ASP A 75 17.97 -0.85 1.14
CA ASP A 75 19.02 -0.66 2.14
C ASP A 75 18.40 -0.40 3.52
N PRO A 76 18.55 -1.32 4.51
CA PRO A 76 18.02 -1.14 5.86
C PRO A 76 18.61 0.08 6.59
N ARG A 77 19.76 0.59 6.15
CA ARG A 77 20.41 1.76 6.75
C ARG A 77 19.75 3.07 6.30
N SER A 78 19.02 3.06 5.19
CA SER A 78 18.31 4.23 4.68
C SER A 78 17.17 4.68 5.59
N ALA A 79 16.67 3.81 6.49
CA ALA A 79 15.58 4.15 7.39
C ALA A 79 15.97 5.02 8.59
N ALA A 80 17.24 5.33 8.79
CA ALA A 80 17.70 5.82 10.08
C ALA A 80 18.28 7.22 10.04
N THR A 81 17.44 8.20 9.74
CA THR A 81 17.43 9.46 10.49
C THR A 81 16.06 10.08 10.28
N GLY A 82 15.32 10.46 11.33
CA GLY A 82 14.22 11.44 11.23
C GLY A 82 14.71 12.85 10.82
N VAL A 83 15.75 12.89 9.99
CA VAL A 83 16.52 13.97 9.40
C VAL A 83 16.98 13.47 8.02
N GLY A 84 16.13 12.71 7.33
CA GLY A 84 16.38 12.32 5.95
C GLY A 84 16.16 13.55 5.09
N ARG A 85 17.21 14.34 4.86
CA ARG A 85 17.21 15.30 3.75
C ARG A 85 16.80 14.51 2.52
N SER A 86 15.67 14.88 1.94
CA SER A 86 15.28 14.37 0.64
C SER A 86 16.48 14.48 -0.33
N LEU A 87 16.81 13.37 -1.00
CA LEU A 87 17.79 13.37 -2.09
C LEU A 87 17.34 14.26 -3.26
N THR A 88 16.09 14.70 -3.26
CA THR A 88 15.45 15.49 -4.32
C THR A 88 15.20 16.97 -3.94
N GLY A 89 15.82 17.47 -2.88
CA GLY A 89 15.86 18.91 -2.57
C GLY A 89 14.93 19.33 -1.42
N PRO A 90 15.01 20.60 -1.00
CA PRO A 90 14.38 21.10 0.23
C PRO A 90 12.83 21.11 0.23
N ASP A 91 12.18 20.81 -0.89
CA ASP A 91 10.72 20.80 -1.03
C ASP A 91 10.11 19.37 -1.02
N ASP A 92 10.92 18.31 -1.08
CA ASP A 92 10.42 16.92 -1.14
C ASP A 92 10.40 16.20 0.24
N ASP A 93 10.46 16.97 1.33
CA ASP A 93 10.48 16.45 2.70
C ASP A 93 9.11 15.93 3.19
N GLU A 94 8.03 16.07 2.40
CA GLU A 94 6.68 15.64 2.82
C GLU A 94 6.52 14.11 2.88
N HIS A 95 7.29 13.34 2.10
CA HIS A 95 7.14 11.88 2.02
C HIS A 95 8.49 11.15 1.91
N PRO A 96 9.23 10.96 3.02
CA PRO A 96 10.54 10.30 2.97
C PRO A 96 10.44 8.89 2.41
N LEU A 97 11.42 8.50 1.59
CA LEU A 97 11.55 7.14 1.09
C LEU A 97 11.79 6.17 2.26
N LEU A 98 10.93 5.17 2.38
CA LEU A 98 10.99 4.16 3.42
C LEU A 98 11.83 2.97 2.96
N SER A 99 12.70 2.51 3.83
CA SER A 99 13.38 1.22 3.65
C SER A 99 12.45 0.09 4.08
N ALA A 100 12.04 -0.75 3.12
CA ALA A 100 11.11 -1.84 3.38
C ALA A 100 11.63 -2.84 4.43
N PRO A 101 12.90 -3.28 4.38
CA PRO A 101 13.44 -4.15 5.40
C PRO A 101 13.46 -3.52 6.80
N ALA A 102 13.69 -2.21 6.89
CA ALA A 102 13.72 -1.53 8.17
C ALA A 102 12.32 -1.32 8.77
N VAL A 103 11.34 -0.91 7.97
CA VAL A 103 9.94 -0.79 8.41
C VAL A 103 9.40 -2.14 8.87
N LEU A 104 9.49 -3.16 8.01
CA LEU A 104 8.97 -4.50 8.33
C LEU A 104 9.73 -5.13 9.50
N GLY A 105 11.06 -4.98 9.53
CA GLY A 105 11.90 -5.46 10.62
C GLY A 105 11.62 -4.77 11.95
N GLY A 106 11.40 -3.45 11.93
CA GLY A 106 11.05 -2.64 13.10
C GLY A 106 9.74 -3.08 13.74
N TRP A 107 8.66 -3.17 12.94
CA TRP A 107 7.37 -3.65 13.42
C TRP A 107 7.43 -5.10 13.89
N ALA A 108 8.06 -6.00 13.12
CA ALA A 108 8.17 -7.40 13.51
C ALA A 108 8.99 -7.56 14.80
N ARG A 109 10.01 -6.73 15.01
CA ARG A 109 10.78 -6.69 16.25
C ARG A 109 9.97 -6.18 17.42
N GLN A 110 9.20 -5.10 17.25
CA GLN A 110 8.29 -4.59 18.26
C GLN A 110 7.27 -5.65 18.69
N VAL A 111 6.64 -6.34 17.73
CA VAL A 111 5.74 -7.46 18.01
C VAL A 111 6.46 -8.57 18.76
N TYR A 112 7.65 -8.97 18.31
CA TYR A 112 8.45 -10.00 18.97
C TYR A 112 8.78 -9.63 20.41
N ASP A 113 9.22 -8.39 20.68
CA ASP A 113 9.61 -7.94 22.01
C ASP A 113 8.39 -7.85 22.95
N GLN A 114 7.21 -7.47 22.46
CA GLN A 114 6.00 -7.39 23.28
C GLN A 114 5.32 -8.76 23.49
N ARG A 115 5.35 -9.65 22.50
CA ARG A 115 4.65 -10.96 22.56
C ARG A 115 5.50 -12.10 23.09
N THR A 116 6.82 -12.00 23.03
CA THR A 116 7.73 -13.07 23.46
C THR A 116 8.24 -12.80 24.86
N PRO A 117 7.82 -13.61 25.87
CA PRO A 117 8.32 -13.48 27.24
C PRO A 117 9.85 -13.55 27.28
N PRO A 118 10.53 -12.78 28.16
CA PRO A 118 11.98 -12.78 28.24
C PRO A 118 12.61 -14.17 28.38
N SER A 119 11.94 -15.09 29.08
CA SER A 119 12.37 -16.48 29.27
C SER A 119 12.41 -17.30 27.96
N LEU A 120 11.58 -16.96 26.96
CA LEU A 120 11.51 -17.66 25.69
C LEU A 120 12.37 -17.02 24.59
N ARG A 121 12.89 -15.82 24.81
CA ARG A 121 13.70 -15.09 23.80
C ARG A 121 15.03 -15.77 23.46
N ALA A 122 15.53 -16.64 24.33
CA ALA A 122 16.71 -17.45 24.05
C ALA A 122 16.41 -18.63 23.10
N LEU A 123 15.15 -19.07 23.05
CA LEU A 123 14.71 -20.25 22.28
C LEU A 123 14.08 -19.86 20.94
N ILE A 124 13.35 -18.75 20.92
CA ILE A 124 12.66 -18.24 19.72
C ILE A 124 13.48 -17.05 19.23
N PRO A 125 14.24 -17.15 18.14
CA PRO A 125 15.00 -16.01 17.64
C PRO A 125 14.05 -14.93 17.09
N ALA A 126 14.46 -13.67 17.22
CA ALA A 126 13.79 -12.58 16.53
C ALA A 126 13.87 -12.77 15.00
N PRO A 127 12.89 -12.24 14.24
CA PRO A 127 12.90 -12.29 12.78
C PRO A 127 14.21 -11.71 12.21
N ARG A 128 14.82 -12.42 11.25
CA ARG A 128 16.12 -12.03 10.66
C ARG A 128 16.02 -11.64 9.20
N THR A 129 14.98 -12.09 8.51
CA THR A 129 14.74 -11.79 7.10
C THR A 129 13.43 -11.03 6.93
N VAL A 130 13.26 -10.34 5.79
CA VAL A 130 11.99 -9.70 5.40
C VAL A 130 10.84 -10.71 5.41
N ARG A 131 11.09 -11.92 4.90
CA ARG A 131 10.11 -13.01 4.90
C ARG A 131 9.70 -13.41 6.32
N ASP A 132 10.66 -13.58 7.24
CA ASP A 132 10.35 -13.90 8.63
C ASP A 132 9.57 -12.76 9.30
N ALA A 133 9.92 -11.51 9.00
CA ALA A 133 9.24 -10.32 9.51
C ALA A 133 7.78 -10.30 9.06
N VAL A 134 7.51 -10.44 7.75
CA VAL A 134 6.15 -10.52 7.21
C VAL A 134 5.38 -11.69 7.81
N SER A 135 5.98 -12.88 7.89
CA SER A 135 5.33 -14.05 8.49
C SER A 135 4.95 -13.80 9.96
N THR A 136 5.82 -13.13 10.73
CA THR A 136 5.57 -12.78 12.13
C THR A 136 4.43 -11.78 12.26
N LEU A 137 4.39 -10.77 11.40
CA LEU A 137 3.34 -9.74 11.36
C LEU A 137 1.99 -10.35 10.99
N LEU A 138 1.94 -11.20 9.95
CA LEU A 138 0.72 -11.89 9.54
C LEU A 138 0.17 -12.81 10.65
N ALA A 139 1.04 -13.61 11.27
CA ALA A 139 0.64 -14.47 12.39
C ALA A 139 0.20 -13.67 13.64
N SER A 140 0.56 -12.39 13.71
CA SER A 140 0.24 -11.52 14.83
C SER A 140 -0.83 -10.49 14.52
N LEU A 141 -1.44 -10.51 13.33
CA LEU A 141 -2.25 -9.39 12.87
C LEU A 141 -3.46 -9.12 13.76
N GLY A 142 -4.16 -10.16 14.21
CA GLY A 142 -5.26 -9.98 15.17
C GLY A 142 -4.82 -9.37 16.50
N TRP A 143 -3.60 -9.66 16.97
CA TRP A 143 -3.04 -9.01 18.15
C TRP A 143 -2.63 -7.56 17.88
N ILE A 144 -2.03 -7.29 16.71
CA ILE A 144 -1.67 -5.94 16.23
C ILE A 144 -2.92 -5.05 16.18
N CYS A 145 -4.03 -5.56 15.65
CA CYS A 145 -5.30 -4.84 15.55
C CYS A 145 -5.91 -4.42 16.89
N ALA A 146 -5.46 -5.00 18.02
CA ALA A 146 -5.85 -4.59 19.37
C ALA A 146 -4.90 -3.57 20.02
N GLN A 147 -3.79 -3.21 19.35
CA GLN A 147 -2.79 -2.31 19.92
C GLN A 147 -3.07 -0.84 19.60
N PRO A 148 -2.79 0.09 20.54
CA PRO A 148 -3.04 1.52 20.32
C PRO A 148 -2.23 2.13 19.17
N TRP A 149 -1.10 1.51 18.80
CA TRP A 149 -0.23 1.92 17.70
C TRP A 149 -0.60 1.29 16.34
N ALA A 150 -1.70 0.51 16.26
CA ALA A 150 -2.16 -0.09 15.01
C ALA A 150 -2.37 0.91 13.85
N PRO A 151 -2.86 2.15 14.09
CA PRO A 151 -2.97 3.16 13.03
C PRO A 151 -1.62 3.55 12.43
N ASP A 152 -0.57 3.70 13.25
CA ASP A 152 0.78 4.04 12.79
C ASP A 152 1.35 2.92 11.91
N PHE A 153 1.18 1.67 12.34
CA PHE A 153 1.52 0.48 11.55
C PHE A 153 0.81 0.48 10.20
N ALA A 154 -0.49 0.79 10.18
CA ALA A 154 -1.27 0.84 8.95
C ALA A 154 -0.80 1.96 8.00
N ALA A 155 -0.49 3.13 8.54
CA ALA A 155 -0.01 4.28 7.78
C ALA A 155 1.34 3.98 7.10
N GLU A 156 2.30 3.45 7.86
CA GLU A 156 3.62 3.08 7.30
C GLU A 156 3.50 1.97 6.25
N LEU A 157 2.63 0.98 6.46
CA LEU A 157 2.39 -0.08 5.48
C LEU A 157 1.77 0.48 4.19
N HIS A 158 0.85 1.44 4.31
CA HIS A 158 0.23 2.11 3.17
C HIS A 158 1.26 2.94 2.39
N GLN A 159 2.08 3.73 3.09
CA GLN A 159 3.16 4.51 2.48
C GLN A 159 4.17 3.61 1.77
N LEU A 160 4.62 2.53 2.43
CA LEU A 160 5.55 1.57 1.85
C LEU A 160 4.99 0.92 0.59
N ARG A 161 3.70 0.55 0.61
CA ARG A 161 3.01 0.02 -0.57
C ARG A 161 2.98 1.04 -1.72
N GLY A 162 2.69 2.31 -1.44
CA GLY A 162 2.70 3.37 -2.45
C GLY A 162 4.07 3.55 -3.10
N GLN A 163 5.13 3.54 -2.29
CA GLN A 163 6.50 3.64 -2.78
C GLN A 163 6.92 2.42 -3.62
N LEU A 164 6.60 1.21 -3.16
CA LEU A 164 6.86 -0.02 -3.90
C LEU A 164 6.16 -0.06 -5.25
N ALA A 165 4.91 0.40 -5.29
CA ALA A 165 4.14 0.49 -6.51
C ALA A 165 4.79 1.47 -7.50
N ALA A 166 5.21 2.64 -7.03
CA ALA A 166 5.95 3.60 -7.85
C ALA A 166 7.26 3.02 -8.39
N ALA A 167 8.04 2.34 -7.54
CA ALA A 167 9.34 1.75 -7.89
C ALA A 167 9.24 0.58 -8.89
N THR A 168 8.20 -0.24 -8.78
CA THR A 168 7.98 -1.38 -9.68
C THR A 168 7.33 -0.98 -11.01
N GLY A 169 6.93 0.29 -11.15
CA GLY A 169 6.11 0.75 -12.27
C GLY A 169 4.68 0.20 -12.23
N GLU A 170 4.34 -0.57 -11.20
CA GLU A 170 2.99 -1.03 -10.89
C GLU A 170 2.32 -0.04 -9.94
N ALA A 171 2.39 1.25 -10.27
CA ALA A 171 1.52 2.22 -9.65
C ALA A 171 0.09 1.64 -9.74
N PRO A 172 -0.63 1.43 -8.61
CA PRO A 172 -2.01 1.01 -8.72
C PRO A 172 -2.66 2.00 -9.68
N PRO A 173 -3.34 1.50 -10.74
CA PRO A 173 -3.89 2.40 -11.75
C PRO A 173 -4.72 3.46 -11.01
N PRO A 174 -4.57 4.74 -11.40
CA PRO A 174 -5.13 5.85 -10.64
C PRO A 174 -6.62 5.59 -10.43
N VAL A 175 -7.08 5.85 -9.20
CA VAL A 175 -8.51 5.76 -8.90
C VAL A 175 -9.18 6.90 -9.64
N VAL A 176 -10.03 6.57 -10.61
CA VAL A 176 -10.74 7.54 -11.45
C VAL A 176 -12.09 7.94 -10.88
N ALA A 177 -12.66 7.11 -10.00
CA ALA A 177 -13.95 7.35 -9.36
C ALA A 177 -14.14 6.44 -8.14
N THR A 178 -15.14 6.73 -7.33
CA THR A 178 -15.58 5.87 -6.22
C THR A 178 -16.78 5.02 -6.65
N CYS A 179 -16.75 3.72 -6.37
CA CYS A 179 -17.84 2.79 -6.69
C CYS A 179 -19.06 3.06 -5.81
N THR A 180 -20.14 3.56 -6.41
CA THR A 180 -21.43 3.86 -5.76
C THR A 180 -22.41 2.69 -5.76
N GLU A 181 -22.01 1.54 -6.32
CA GLU A 181 -22.93 0.42 -6.46
C GLU A 181 -23.38 -0.17 -5.13
N PRO A 182 -24.68 -0.52 -5.01
CA PRO A 182 -25.18 -1.23 -3.85
C PRO A 182 -24.46 -2.56 -3.65
N ARG A 183 -24.12 -2.85 -2.41
CA ARG A 183 -23.61 -4.15 -1.98
C ARG A 183 -24.60 -4.76 -1.00
N ASP A 184 -25.26 -5.83 -1.44
CA ASP A 184 -26.20 -6.60 -0.61
C ASP A 184 -25.50 -7.31 0.58
N ASP A 185 -24.17 -7.39 0.54
CA ASP A 185 -23.33 -8.05 1.54
C ASP A 185 -22.70 -7.08 2.56
N LEU A 186 -22.97 -5.78 2.47
CA LEU A 186 -22.53 -4.79 3.46
C LEU A 186 -23.71 -4.41 4.38
N ALA A 187 -23.49 -4.36 5.70
CA ALA A 187 -24.51 -3.93 6.64
C ALA A 187 -24.97 -2.49 6.31
N ALA A 188 -26.24 -2.34 5.93
CA ALA A 188 -26.80 -1.08 5.48
C ALA A 188 -26.72 0.01 6.57
N PRO A 189 -26.21 1.21 6.28
CA PRO A 189 -26.57 2.36 7.09
C PRO A 189 -28.07 2.62 6.94
N VAL A 190 -28.67 3.07 8.03
CA VAL A 190 -30.06 3.55 8.10
C VAL A 190 -30.26 4.53 6.93
N ASP A 191 -31.21 4.22 6.04
CA ASP A 191 -31.56 4.85 4.73
C ASP A 191 -31.30 4.00 3.47
N GLY A 192 -30.80 2.76 3.62
CA GLY A 192 -31.37 1.65 2.84
C GLY A 192 -30.61 1.08 1.65
N ARG A 193 -29.35 1.47 1.36
CA ARG A 193 -28.38 0.65 0.58
C ARG A 193 -26.95 0.97 1.00
N ALA A 194 -26.18 -0.03 1.43
CA ALA A 194 -24.74 0.13 1.58
C ALA A 194 -24.10 0.23 0.19
N VAL A 195 -23.33 1.29 -0.07
CA VAL A 195 -22.59 1.48 -1.30
C VAL A 195 -21.17 0.93 -1.14
N CYS A 196 -20.61 0.37 -2.21
CA CYS A 196 -19.32 -0.32 -2.19
C CYS A 196 -18.15 0.55 -1.67
N GLY A 197 -18.09 1.82 -2.09
CA GLY A 197 -17.04 2.77 -1.69
C GLY A 197 -15.63 2.34 -2.13
N GLY A 198 -15.52 1.44 -3.11
CA GLY A 198 -14.24 0.96 -3.62
C GLY A 198 -13.73 1.84 -4.75
N GLY A 199 -12.44 2.17 -4.74
CA GLY A 199 -11.82 2.89 -5.85
C GLY A 199 -12.00 2.14 -7.17
N ILE A 200 -12.47 2.84 -8.20
CA ILE A 200 -12.58 2.38 -9.57
C ILE A 200 -11.28 2.72 -10.28
N VAL A 201 -10.68 1.74 -10.95
CA VAL A 201 -9.42 1.91 -11.67
C VAL A 201 -9.58 1.54 -13.13
N VAL A 202 -8.88 2.26 -14.02
CA VAL A 202 -8.84 1.92 -15.44
C VAL A 202 -7.92 0.71 -15.63
N CYS A 203 -8.46 -0.34 -16.24
CA CYS A 203 -7.73 -1.51 -16.68
C CYS A 203 -7.20 -1.26 -18.09
N GLU A 204 -5.89 -1.29 -18.22
CA GLU A 204 -5.22 -1.15 -19.49
C GLU A 204 -4.82 -2.52 -20.05
N ARG A 205 -4.81 -2.64 -21.38
CA ARG A 205 -4.27 -3.79 -22.09
C ARG A 205 -3.24 -3.29 -23.09
N GLU A 206 -2.06 -3.87 -23.01
CA GLU A 206 -1.04 -3.67 -24.04
C GLU A 206 -1.41 -4.50 -25.28
N GLU A 207 -1.50 -3.83 -26.42
CA GLU A 207 -1.78 -4.49 -27.69
C GLU A 207 -0.48 -5.12 -28.23
N PRO A 208 -0.42 -6.47 -28.36
CA PRO A 208 0.85 -7.19 -28.54
C PRO A 208 1.55 -6.91 -29.88
N ARG A 209 0.86 -6.29 -30.85
CA ARG A 209 1.42 -5.95 -32.16
C ARG A 209 2.04 -4.57 -32.21
N THR A 210 1.50 -3.63 -31.44
CA THR A 210 1.82 -2.20 -31.52
C THR A 210 2.56 -1.73 -30.28
N GLY A 211 2.49 -2.47 -29.17
CA GLY A 211 2.95 -2.02 -27.85
C GLY A 211 2.10 -0.86 -27.30
N LEU A 212 0.97 -0.55 -27.94
CA LEU A 212 0.07 0.51 -27.48
C LEU A 212 -0.72 0.02 -26.27
N VAL A 213 -0.68 0.80 -25.21
CA VAL A 213 -1.49 0.58 -24.00
C VAL A 213 -2.85 1.23 -24.23
N MET A 214 -3.91 0.42 -24.25
CA MET A 214 -5.28 0.90 -24.46
C MET A 214 -6.16 0.62 -23.23
N PRO A 215 -6.99 1.58 -22.79
CA PRO A 215 -7.97 1.32 -21.75
C PRO A 215 -9.02 0.34 -22.29
N VAL A 216 -9.20 -0.79 -21.60
CA VAL A 216 -10.17 -1.83 -22.00
C VAL A 216 -11.47 -1.69 -21.22
N ALA A 217 -11.36 -1.31 -19.95
CA ALA A 217 -12.46 -1.25 -19.01
C ALA A 217 -12.03 -0.45 -17.78
N ALA A 218 -12.96 0.01 -16.96
CA ALA A 218 -12.65 0.33 -15.57
C ALA A 218 -13.25 -0.72 -14.64
N ARG A 219 -12.64 -0.97 -13.48
CA ARG A 219 -13.19 -1.92 -12.50
C ARG A 219 -13.10 -1.39 -11.09
N CYS A 220 -14.10 -1.67 -10.27
CA CYS A 220 -14.00 -1.45 -8.83
C CYS A 220 -13.00 -2.43 -8.21
N LEU A 221 -12.09 -1.94 -7.38
CA LEU A 221 -11.12 -2.77 -6.66
C LEU A 221 -11.74 -3.64 -5.54
N LEU A 222 -13.00 -3.39 -5.15
CA LEU A 222 -13.66 -4.12 -4.06
C LEU A 222 -14.75 -5.09 -4.52
N CYS A 223 -15.69 -4.66 -5.35
CA CYS A 223 -16.75 -5.54 -5.86
C CYS A 223 -16.44 -6.13 -7.23
N HIS A 224 -15.31 -5.75 -7.84
CA HIS A 224 -14.88 -6.17 -9.17
C HIS A 224 -15.87 -5.86 -10.30
N ARG A 225 -16.89 -5.03 -10.07
CA ARG A 225 -17.78 -4.55 -11.14
C ARG A 225 -16.96 -3.84 -12.19
N VAL A 226 -17.22 -4.19 -13.43
CA VAL A 226 -16.68 -3.53 -14.62
C VAL A 226 -17.59 -2.36 -14.98
N TYR A 227 -16.99 -1.18 -15.15
CA TYR A 227 -17.63 0.04 -15.59
C TYR A 227 -17.32 0.29 -17.06
N SER A 228 -18.36 0.59 -17.82
CA SER A 228 -18.26 1.13 -19.17
C SER A 228 -17.84 2.61 -19.15
N ALA A 229 -17.36 3.12 -20.28
CA ALA A 229 -16.99 4.52 -20.41
C ALA A 229 -18.17 5.47 -20.11
N PHE A 230 -19.40 5.09 -20.47
CA PHE A 230 -20.59 5.89 -20.19
C PHE A 230 -20.91 5.95 -18.70
N GLU A 231 -20.84 4.83 -17.97
CA GLU A 231 -21.06 4.83 -16.52
C GLU A 231 -20.02 5.66 -15.76
N LEU A 232 -18.77 5.71 -16.25
CA LEU A 232 -17.75 6.60 -15.67
C LEU A 232 -18.06 8.08 -15.91
N ILE A 233 -18.62 8.42 -17.08
CA ILE A 233 -19.04 9.80 -17.39
C ILE A 233 -20.20 10.21 -16.50
N ASP A 234 -21.18 9.32 -16.29
CA ASP A 234 -22.31 9.57 -15.41
C ASP A 234 -21.83 9.77 -13.96
N LEU A 235 -20.94 8.91 -13.46
CA LEU A 235 -20.29 9.07 -12.14
C LEU A 235 -19.54 10.40 -12.01
N ALA A 236 -18.89 10.87 -13.08
CA ALA A 236 -18.19 12.15 -13.08
C ALA A 236 -19.14 13.35 -13.08
N GLN A 237 -20.35 13.22 -13.66
CA GLN A 237 -21.36 14.27 -13.69
C GLN A 237 -22.13 14.39 -12.37
N ASP A 238 -22.26 13.29 -11.62
CA ASP A 238 -22.94 13.26 -10.33
C ASP A 238 -22.14 13.92 -9.19
N GLY A 239 -20.92 14.40 -9.46
CA GLY A 239 -20.12 15.18 -8.51
C GLY A 239 -19.29 14.37 -7.52
N ASP A 240 -19.19 13.04 -7.72
CA ASP A 240 -18.48 12.09 -6.86
C ASP A 240 -17.02 11.81 -7.31
N MET A 241 -16.41 12.70 -8.09
CA MET A 241 -14.96 12.65 -8.35
C MET A 241 -14.18 13.37 -7.24
N PRO A 242 -13.18 12.72 -6.63
CA PRO A 242 -12.32 13.32 -5.62
C PRO A 242 -11.43 14.44 -6.15
#